data_AF-A0A423P4D6-F1
#
_entry.id   AF-A0A423P4D6-F1
#
_cell.length_a   1.000
_cell.length_b   1.000
_cell.length_c   1.000
_cell.angle_alpha   90.00
_cell.angle_beta   90.00
_cell.angle_gamma   90.00
#
_symmetry.space_group_name_H-M   'P 1'
#
loop_
_entity.id
_entity.type
_entity.pdbx_description
1 polymer ?
#
loop_
_entity_poly.entity_id
_entity_poly.type
_entity_poly.pdbx_seq_one_letter_code
_entity_poly.pdbx_strand_id
1 'polypeptide(L)'
;MVDANEEFVSIPYTYYKGDEAPVDGMVNVPQRMQLDSRFVRGVVATQIAMKLKEQGIFVWRDGYSLIGGTSKVDKSSGVEIVVDGAFETLTLQAYDAATTTP
;
A
#
# COMPACT_ATOMS: atom_id res chain seq x y z
N MET A 1 26.25 -4.50 -12.91
CA MET A 1 25.26 -4.49 -14.01
C MET A 1 24.04 -5.23 -13.49
N VAL A 2 22.89 -4.57 -13.40
CA VAL A 2 21.64 -5.26 -13.06
C VAL A 2 21.26 -6.05 -14.32
N ASP A 3 21.12 -7.36 -14.21
CA ASP A 3 20.80 -8.25 -15.34
C ASP A 3 19.60 -7.69 -16.12
N ALA A 4 19.82 -7.40 -17.41
CA ALA A 4 18.80 -6.88 -18.31
C ALA A 4 17.69 -7.90 -18.65
N ASN A 5 17.72 -9.09 -18.03
CA ASN A 5 16.79 -10.20 -18.22
C ASN A 5 16.04 -10.56 -16.93
N GLU A 6 15.86 -9.61 -16.00
CA GLU A 6 15.01 -9.86 -14.84
C GLU A 6 13.54 -9.94 -15.31
N GLU A 7 12.99 -11.15 -15.36
CA GLU A 7 11.57 -11.36 -15.66
C GLU A 7 10.72 -10.82 -14.50
N PHE A 8 9.66 -10.08 -14.84
CA PHE A 8 8.68 -9.58 -13.89
C PHE A 8 7.39 -10.38 -13.99
N VAL A 9 6.79 -10.67 -12.84
CA VAL A 9 5.48 -11.31 -12.76
C VAL A 9 4.49 -10.35 -12.12
N SER A 10 3.25 -10.37 -12.61
CA SER A 10 2.16 -9.58 -12.05
C SER A 10 1.47 -10.37 -10.94
N ILE A 11 1.43 -9.79 -9.75
CA ILE A 11 0.75 -10.36 -8.58
C ILE A 11 -0.52 -9.56 -8.32
N PRO A 12 -1.71 -10.20 -8.38
CA PRO A 12 -2.96 -9.54 -8.04
C PRO A 12 -3.08 -9.36 -6.53
N TYR A 13 -3.76 -8.29 -6.14
CA TYR A 13 -4.13 -8.02 -4.76
C TYR A 13 -5.50 -7.32 -4.73
N THR A 14 -6.20 -7.44 -3.61
CA THR A 14 -7.44 -6.72 -3.35
C THR A 14 -7.29 -6.02 -2.00
N TYR A 15 -7.70 -4.76 -1.91
CA TYR A 15 -7.73 -4.06 -0.64
C TYR A 15 -9.13 -3.58 -0.29
N TYR A 16 -9.40 -3.54 1.01
CA TYR A 16 -10.67 -3.18 1.62
C TYR A 16 -10.42 -2.01 2.55
N LYS A 17 -11.13 -0.90 2.37
CA LYS A 17 -10.97 0.32 3.17
C LYS A 17 -12.27 0.60 3.92
N GLY A 18 -12.34 0.18 5.19
CA GLY A 18 -13.57 0.30 5.99
C GLY A 18 -14.77 -0.33 5.28
N ASP A 19 -15.85 0.43 5.14
CA ASP A 19 -17.09 0.01 4.46
C ASP A 19 -17.12 0.30 2.95
N GLU A 20 -16.00 0.74 2.34
CA GLU A 20 -15.92 0.96 0.90
C GLU A 20 -15.90 -0.36 0.11
N ALA A 21 -16.30 -0.30 -1.16
CA ALA A 21 -16.21 -1.44 -2.05
C ALA A 21 -14.76 -1.93 -2.21
N PRO A 22 -14.53 -3.25 -2.33
CA PRO A 22 -13.19 -3.79 -2.54
C PRO A 22 -12.56 -3.22 -3.81
N VAL A 23 -11.26 -2.97 -3.73
CA VAL A 23 -10.49 -2.43 -4.86
C VAL A 23 -9.39 -3.40 -5.25
N ASP A 24 -9.52 -3.92 -6.47
CA ASP A 24 -8.52 -4.80 -7.05
C ASP A 24 -7.33 -4.01 -7.63
N GLY A 25 -6.16 -4.63 -7.58
CA GLY A 25 -4.94 -4.09 -8.12
C GLY A 25 -3.96 -5.19 -8.51
N MET A 26 -2.88 -4.76 -9.16
CA MET A 26 -1.77 -5.63 -9.52
C MET A 26 -0.47 -4.90 -9.26
N VAL A 27 0.55 -5.64 -8.83
CA VAL A 27 1.93 -5.16 -8.77
C VAL A 27 2.83 -6.05 -9.60
N ASN A 28 3.84 -5.44 -10.22
CA ASN A 28 4.89 -6.19 -10.89
C ASN A 28 6.05 -6.38 -9.92
N VAL A 29 6.43 -7.62 -9.68
CA VAL A 29 7.58 -7.97 -8.85
C VAL A 29 8.55 -8.81 -9.68
N PRO A 30 9.86 -8.71 -9.42
CA PRO A 30 10.80 -9.66 -10.01
C PRO A 30 10.40 -11.09 -9.71
N GLN A 31 10.44 -11.96 -10.71
CA GLN A 31 10.05 -13.37 -10.60
C GLN A 31 10.79 -14.09 -9.47
N ARG A 32 12.07 -13.77 -9.25
CA ARG A 32 12.88 -14.31 -8.15
C ARG A 32 12.40 -13.91 -6.75
N MET A 33 11.69 -12.79 -6.63
CA MET A 33 11.17 -12.24 -5.37
C MET A 33 9.69 -12.53 -5.18
N GLN A 34 9.01 -13.16 -6.15
CA GLN A 34 7.55 -13.32 -6.13
C GLN A 34 7.05 -14.17 -4.95
N LEU A 35 7.89 -15.08 -4.44
CA LEU A 35 7.58 -15.94 -3.29
C LEU A 35 8.04 -15.33 -1.96
N ASP A 36 8.81 -14.23 -2.00
CA ASP A 36 9.17 -13.49 -0.80
C ASP A 36 7.99 -12.62 -0.38
N SER A 37 7.17 -13.16 0.51
CA SER A 37 5.97 -12.48 0.99
C SER A 37 6.30 -11.11 1.61
N ARG A 38 7.46 -10.91 2.25
CA ARG A 38 7.79 -9.60 2.85
C ARG A 38 8.08 -8.57 1.76
N PHE A 39 8.80 -8.98 0.73
CA PHE A 39 9.07 -8.15 -0.43
C PHE A 39 7.78 -7.78 -1.16
N VAL A 40 6.94 -8.77 -1.51
CA VAL A 40 5.68 -8.53 -2.22
C VAL A 40 4.76 -7.64 -1.40
N ARG A 41 4.62 -7.88 -0.09
CA ARG A 41 3.86 -7.01 0.83
C ARG A 41 4.38 -5.57 0.79
N GLY A 42 5.70 -5.37 0.75
CA GLY A 42 6.32 -4.04 0.63
C GLY A 42 5.97 -3.32 -0.67
N VAL A 43 6.03 -4.03 -1.79
CA VAL A 43 5.68 -3.48 -3.12
C VAL A 43 4.19 -3.15 -3.19
N VAL A 44 3.32 -4.05 -2.74
CA VAL A 44 1.85 -3.83 -2.71
C VAL A 44 1.49 -2.63 -1.83
N ALA A 45 2.02 -2.59 -0.60
CA ALA A 45 1.77 -1.48 0.31
C ALA A 45 2.20 -0.14 -0.29
N THR A 46 3.35 -0.11 -0.97
CA THR A 46 3.87 1.07 -1.68
C THR A 46 2.95 1.48 -2.82
N GLN A 47 2.48 0.53 -3.64
CA GLN A 47 1.56 0.82 -4.75
C GLN A 47 0.22 1.40 -4.26
N ILE A 48 -0.34 0.83 -3.19
CA ILE A 48 -1.56 1.36 -2.56
C ILE A 48 -1.32 2.77 -2.03
N ALA A 49 -0.19 3.00 -1.33
CA ALA A 49 0.17 4.31 -0.81
C ALA A 49 0.31 5.37 -1.92
N MET A 50 0.87 5.02 -3.09
CA MET A 50 0.94 5.95 -4.23
C MET A 50 -0.45 6.34 -4.72
N LYS A 51 -1.32 5.36 -4.97
CA LYS A 51 -2.69 5.60 -5.46
C LYS A 51 -3.52 6.44 -4.48
N LEU A 52 -3.41 6.15 -3.19
CA LEU A 52 -4.16 6.87 -2.16
C LEU A 52 -3.61 8.29 -1.94
N LYS A 53 -2.30 8.49 -2.09
CA LYS A 53 -1.70 9.83 -2.02
C LYS A 53 -2.21 10.77 -3.10
N GLU A 54 -2.50 10.27 -4.30
CA GLU A 54 -3.11 11.07 -5.38
C GLU A 54 -4.51 11.60 -4.99
N GLN A 55 -5.16 10.96 -4.02
CA GLN A 55 -6.46 11.35 -3.46
C GLN A 55 -6.33 12.16 -2.17
N GLY A 56 -5.10 12.53 -1.77
CA GLY A 56 -4.85 13.21 -0.50
C GLY A 56 -4.85 12.31 0.72
N ILE A 57 -4.80 10.98 0.56
CA ILE A 57 -4.79 10.02 1.66
C ILE A 57 -3.36 9.53 1.91
N PHE A 58 -2.90 9.63 3.16
CA PHE A 58 -1.57 9.17 3.58
C PHE A 58 -1.65 7.79 4.22
N VAL A 59 -0.73 6.90 3.84
CA VAL A 59 -0.73 5.51 4.28
C VAL A 59 0.48 5.20 5.16
N TRP A 60 0.20 4.55 6.29
CA TRP A 60 1.17 4.06 7.26
C TRP A 60 1.12 2.54 7.34
N ARG A 61 2.26 1.97 7.69
CA ARG A 61 2.44 0.55 7.95
C ARG A 61 3.37 0.40 9.15
N ASP A 62 2.97 -0.43 10.12
CA ASP A 62 3.79 -0.73 11.30
C ASP A 62 4.28 0.54 12.04
N GLY A 63 3.47 1.61 12.03
CA GLY A 63 3.81 2.89 12.66
C GLY A 63 4.75 3.80 11.85
N TYR A 64 5.02 3.48 10.58
CA TYR A 64 5.83 4.30 9.68
C TYR A 64 5.04 4.72 8.43
N SER A 65 5.22 5.96 7.99
CA SER A 65 4.68 6.43 6.71
C SER A 65 5.35 5.72 5.54
N LEU A 66 4.57 5.21 4.59
CA LEU A 66 5.10 4.59 3.38
C LEU A 66 5.55 5.61 2.33
N ILE A 67 4.73 6.64 2.05
CA ILE A 67 5.04 7.65 1.02
C ILE A 67 4.60 9.04 1.47
N GLY A 68 5.56 9.96 1.56
CA GLY A 68 5.30 11.40 1.70
C GLY A 68 4.54 11.82 2.97
N GLY A 69 4.43 10.94 3.97
CA GLY A 69 3.74 11.25 5.22
C GLY A 69 4.42 12.40 5.95
N THR A 70 3.60 13.32 6.43
CA THR A 70 4.03 14.44 7.26
C THR A 70 3.48 14.25 8.67
N SER A 71 4.14 14.81 9.69
CA SER A 71 3.68 14.76 11.08
C SER A 71 2.36 15.54 11.31
N LYS A 72 1.84 16.21 10.27
CA LYS A 72 0.67 17.08 10.32
C LYS A 72 -0.64 16.40 9.92
N VAL A 73 -0.58 15.12 9.57
CA VAL A 73 -1.76 14.34 9.22
C VAL A 73 -2.56 14.06 10.48
N ASP A 74 -3.86 14.34 10.45
CA ASP A 74 -4.76 14.00 11.56
C ASP A 74 -4.90 12.48 11.64
N LYS A 75 -4.55 11.91 12.78
CA LYS A 75 -4.63 10.47 13.03
C LYS A 75 -5.88 10.06 13.80
N SER A 76 -6.74 11.02 14.17
CA SER A 76 -7.96 10.77 14.93
C SER A 76 -9.01 9.98 14.14
N SER A 77 -8.97 10.07 12.81
CA SER A 77 -9.92 9.45 11.86
C SER A 77 -9.31 8.31 11.03
N GLY A 78 -8.25 7.67 11.54
CA GLY A 78 -7.57 6.59 10.81
C GLY A 78 -8.49 5.43 10.43
N VAL A 79 -8.39 4.98 9.19
CA VAL A 79 -9.11 3.81 8.67
C VAL A 79 -8.13 2.68 8.40
N GLU A 80 -8.47 1.48 8.85
CA GLU A 80 -7.68 0.28 8.52
C GLU A 80 -7.97 -0.17 7.09
N ILE A 81 -6.90 -0.48 6.38
CA ILE A 81 -6.96 -1.11 5.07
C ILE A 81 -6.43 -2.53 5.21
N VAL A 82 -7.29 -3.50 4.96
CA VAL A 82 -6.89 -4.91 4.86
C VAL A 82 -6.54 -5.18 3.40
N VAL A 83 -5.40 -5.83 3.16
CA VAL A 83 -4.94 -6.18 1.82
C VAL A 83 -4.71 -7.68 1.73
N ASP A 84 -5.42 -8.30 0.81
CA ASP A 84 -5.33 -9.72 0.50
C ASP A 84 -4.70 -9.95 -0.88
N GLY A 85 -4.07 -11.10 -1.06
CA GLY A 85 -3.48 -11.51 -2.34
C GLY A 85 -2.85 -12.89 -2.25
N ALA A 86 -2.02 -13.23 -3.23
CA ALA A 86 -1.24 -14.48 -3.25
C ALA A 86 -0.06 -14.48 -2.24
N PHE A 87 -0.10 -13.59 -1.25
CA PHE A 87 0.90 -13.38 -0.21
C PHE A 87 0.19 -13.23 1.14
N GLU A 88 0.94 -13.24 2.23
CA GLU A 88 0.36 -13.07 3.57
C GLU A 88 -0.37 -11.73 3.69
N THR A 89 -1.63 -11.78 4.14
CA THR A 89 -2.48 -10.60 4.39
C THR A 89 -1.71 -9.56 5.21
N LEU A 90 -1.87 -8.29 4.82
CA LEU A 90 -1.26 -7.17 5.54
C LEU A 90 -2.31 -6.11 5.85
N THR A 91 -2.12 -5.41 6.96
CA THR A 91 -2.94 -4.27 7.35
C THR A 91 -2.14 -2.97 7.18
N LEU A 92 -2.78 -1.96 6.59
CA LEU A 92 -2.27 -0.59 6.48
C LEU A 92 -3.21 0.35 7.24
N GLN A 93 -2.71 1.52 7.58
CA GLN A 93 -3.50 2.59 8.19
C GLN A 93 -3.54 3.76 7.22
N ALA A 94 -4.73 4.16 6.81
CA ALA A 94 -4.94 5.31 5.96
C ALA A 94 -5.48 6.49 6.77
N TYR A 95 -4.99 7.67 6.45
CA TYR A 95 -5.38 8.92 7.09
C TYR A 95 -5.62 9.99 6.02
N ASP A 96 -6.71 10.72 6.13
CA ASP A 96 -7.02 11.81 5.22
C ASP A 96 -6.15 13.05 5.51
N ALA A 97 -5.83 13.83 4.48
CA ALA A 97 -5.17 15.13 4.64
C ALA A 97 -6.13 16.22 5.17
N ALA A 98 -7.44 16.04 5.02
CA ALA A 98 -8.47 16.93 5.59
C ALA A 98 -8.73 16.50 7.04
N THR A 99 -8.55 17.32 8.08
CA THR A 99 -8.83 18.75 8.17
C THR A 99 -7.79 19.46 9.05
N THR A 100 -6.85 20.20 8.45
CA THR A 100 -6.45 21.47 9.08
C THR A 100 -7.60 22.44 8.86
N THR A 101 -8.49 22.56 9.84
CA THR A 101 -9.35 23.75 9.95
C THR A 101 -8.47 25.01 9.88
N PRO A 102 -8.91 26.07 9.16
CA PRO A 102 -8.13 27.28 8.93
C PRO A 102 -7.71 28.00 10.21
#